data_AF-A0A7M7PKN7-F1
#
_entry.id   AF-A0A7M7PKN7-F1
#
_cell.length_a   1.000
_cell.length_b   1.000
_cell.length_c   1.000
_cell.angle_alpha   90.00
_cell.angle_beta   90.00
_cell.angle_gamma   90.00
#
_symmetry.space_group_name_H-M   'P 1'
#
loop_
_entity.id
_entity.type
_entity.pdbx_description
1 polymer ?
#
loop_
_entity_poly.entity_id
_entity_poly.type
_entity_poly.pdbx_seq_one_letter_code
_entity_poly.pdbx_strand_id
1 'polypeptide(L)'
;MYEEKAFEMSLALSQRRCLECNPGMGTNIFYNLLYTPPTKIMMLTGCSSVSTPVAEAARMWNLVVLAFGASSPALSNRKRFRTFFRTHPSATLHNPTRIKLARTWGWKRISVIQETQEVFTSTIEDLEQRVKAEGMEIVSRQSFLTVPDNAVQNLKRQDARIIVGVFYVGMARRVFCESDASCETGSSTADVDMQVKASFHDLEESYHED
;
A
#
# COMPACT_ATOMS: atom_id res chain seq x y z
N MET A 1 -21.57 -9.37 46.70
CA MET A 1 -21.41 -8.05 46.06
C MET A 1 -20.17 -8.15 45.17
N TYR A 2 -20.34 -8.13 43.86
CA TYR A 2 -19.20 -7.95 42.94
C TYR A 2 -18.94 -6.44 42.84
N GLU A 3 -17.73 -6.03 43.18
CA GLU A 3 -17.29 -4.65 43.07
C GLU A 3 -16.95 -4.41 41.58
N GLU A 4 -17.79 -3.63 40.88
CA GLU A 4 -17.49 -3.19 39.51
C GLU A 4 -16.27 -2.28 39.56
N LYS A 5 -15.08 -2.83 39.25
CA LYS A 5 -13.91 -2.00 38.97
C LYS A 5 -14.16 -1.27 37.66
N ALA A 6 -14.50 0.01 37.74
CA ALA A 6 -14.52 0.90 36.59
C ALA A 6 -13.08 1.13 36.12
N PHE A 7 -12.82 0.89 34.83
CA PHE A 7 -11.56 1.22 34.18
C PHE A 7 -11.77 2.44 33.27
N GLU A 8 -10.84 3.37 33.28
CA GLU A 8 -10.80 4.52 32.37
C GLU A 8 -9.68 4.30 31.34
N MET A 9 -9.98 4.56 30.07
CA MET A 9 -8.99 4.46 28.99
C MET A 9 -8.35 5.83 28.75
N SER A 10 -7.02 5.91 28.93
CA SER A 10 -6.25 7.11 28.62
C SER A 10 -5.36 6.89 27.40
N LEU A 11 -5.29 7.88 26.51
CA LEU A 11 -4.44 7.84 25.32
C LEU A 11 -3.16 8.66 25.54
N ALA A 12 -2.00 8.01 25.40
CA ALA A 12 -0.72 8.70 25.40
C ALA A 12 -0.28 8.98 23.96
N LEU A 13 -0.35 10.25 23.54
CA LEU A 13 0.11 10.69 22.22
C LEU A 13 1.59 11.10 22.30
N SER A 14 2.39 10.54 21.41
CA SER A 14 3.78 10.98 21.19
C SER A 14 3.84 11.70 19.85
N GLN A 15 4.19 12.99 19.90
CA GLN A 15 4.19 14.02 18.84
C GLN A 15 2.85 14.70 18.47
N ARG A 16 2.94 16.03 18.27
CA ARG A 16 1.88 16.91 17.71
C ARG A 16 1.88 16.96 16.17
N ARG A 17 2.88 16.36 15.53
CA ARG A 17 2.99 16.20 14.08
C ARG A 17 2.80 14.73 13.74
N CYS A 18 2.00 14.43 12.72
CA CYS A 18 1.93 13.10 12.16
C CYS A 18 3.35 12.61 11.89
N LEU A 19 3.69 11.40 12.37
CA LEU A 19 4.86 10.68 11.88
C LEU A 19 4.82 10.77 10.35
N GLU A 20 5.88 11.25 9.71
CA GLU A 20 6.03 11.35 8.24
C GLU A 20 6.10 9.95 7.58
N CYS A 21 5.28 9.01 8.06
CA CYS A 21 5.29 7.59 7.76
C CYS A 21 6.71 7.01 7.67
N ASN A 22 7.59 7.53 8.54
CA ASN A 22 8.99 7.21 8.59
C ASN A 22 9.23 6.11 9.62
N PRO A 23 9.74 4.93 9.21
CA PRO A 23 9.93 3.79 10.10
C PRO A 23 10.94 4.09 11.23
N GLY A 24 11.96 4.91 10.98
CA GLY A 24 12.97 5.28 11.96
C GLY A 24 12.38 6.14 13.09
N MET A 25 11.60 7.17 12.73
CA MET A 25 10.90 8.00 13.71
C MET A 25 9.85 7.19 14.49
N GLY A 26 9.06 6.37 13.78
CA GLY A 26 8.05 5.53 14.41
C GLY A 26 8.64 4.55 15.43
N THR A 27 9.78 3.94 15.10
CA THR A 27 10.50 3.03 16.00
C THR A 27 11.06 3.76 17.22
N ASN A 28 11.65 4.94 17.03
CA ASN A 28 12.16 5.75 18.14
C ASN A 28 11.03 6.13 19.13
N ILE A 29 9.89 6.56 18.61
CA ILE A 29 8.71 6.89 19.42
C ILE A 29 8.19 5.64 20.15
N PHE A 30 8.12 4.50 19.46
CA PHE A 30 7.70 3.24 20.07
C PHE A 30 8.58 2.89 21.28
N TYR A 31 9.91 2.92 21.15
CA TYR A 31 10.81 2.67 22.27
C TYR A 31 10.66 3.69 23.40
N ASN A 32 10.51 4.98 23.08
CA ASN A 32 10.29 6.00 24.09
C ASN A 32 8.99 5.73 24.89
N LEU A 33 7.92 5.32 24.20
CA LEU A 33 6.66 4.93 24.83
C LEU A 33 6.79 3.66 25.67
N LEU A 34 7.61 2.69 25.28
CA LEU A 34 7.85 1.48 26.07
C LEU A 34 8.53 1.77 27.41
N TYR A 35 9.52 2.66 27.41
CA TYR A 35 10.36 2.90 28.59
C TYR A 35 9.89 4.07 29.47
N THR A 36 8.89 4.83 29.02
CA THR A 36 8.33 5.93 29.80
C THR A 36 7.02 5.49 30.48
N PRO A 37 6.80 5.75 31.78
CA PRO A 37 5.50 5.55 32.42
C PRO A 37 4.38 6.37 31.74
N PRO A 38 3.09 5.95 31.84
CA PRO A 38 2.61 4.68 32.38
C PRO A 38 2.86 3.50 31.43
N THR A 39 2.72 2.27 31.92
CA THR A 39 2.77 1.06 31.09
C THR A 39 1.60 1.04 30.11
N LYS A 40 1.90 0.83 28.83
CA LYS A 40 0.88 0.76 27.77
C LYS A 40 0.45 -0.68 27.59
N ILE A 41 -0.85 -0.87 27.30
CA ILE A 41 -1.44 -2.19 27.03
C ILE A 41 -1.61 -2.45 25.52
N MET A 42 -1.66 -1.39 24.73
CA MET A 42 -1.90 -1.42 23.28
C MET A 42 -1.15 -0.27 22.60
N MET A 43 -0.70 -0.52 21.37
CA MET A 43 -0.14 0.50 20.49
C MET A 43 -1.09 0.78 19.33
N LEU A 44 -1.30 2.05 19.03
CA LEU A 44 -2.02 2.48 17.83
C LEU A 44 -1.02 2.94 16.78
N THR A 45 -1.12 2.41 15.56
CA THR A 45 -0.22 2.77 14.44
C THR A 45 -1.00 3.21 13.21
N GLY A 46 -0.36 4.05 12.39
CA GLY A 46 -0.92 4.54 11.13
C GLY A 46 -0.38 3.75 9.95
N CYS A 47 0.62 4.32 9.29
CA CYS A 47 1.13 3.84 8.01
C CYS A 47 1.69 2.42 8.04
N SER A 48 1.65 1.75 6.88
CA SER A 48 2.23 0.40 6.70
C SER A 48 3.73 0.35 7.02
N SER A 49 4.50 1.33 6.54
CA SER A 49 5.95 1.44 6.76
C SER A 49 6.35 1.47 8.23
N VAL A 50 5.55 2.12 9.08
CA VAL A 50 5.78 2.21 10.53
C VAL A 50 5.20 0.99 11.26
N SER A 51 4.02 0.53 10.83
CA SER A 51 3.32 -0.58 11.48
C SER A 51 4.09 -1.88 11.40
N THR A 52 4.80 -2.15 10.30
CA THR A 52 5.61 -3.37 10.11
C THR A 52 6.67 -3.55 11.21
N PRO A 53 7.65 -2.64 11.39
CA PRO A 53 8.67 -2.81 12.44
C PRO A 53 8.08 -2.76 13.85
N VAL A 54 7.07 -1.90 14.10
CA VAL A 54 6.42 -1.81 15.42
C VAL A 54 5.70 -3.10 15.77
N ALA A 55 4.93 -3.68 14.85
CA ALA A 55 4.22 -4.94 15.06
C ALA A 55 5.17 -6.13 15.24
N GLU A 56 6.29 -6.15 14.51
CA GLU A 56 7.30 -7.19 14.65
C GLU A 56 8.01 -7.14 16.01
N ALA A 57 8.30 -5.94 16.51
CA ALA A 57 8.91 -5.72 17.81
C ALA A 57 7.91 -5.92 18.97
N ALA A 58 6.65 -5.49 18.82
CA ALA A 58 5.64 -5.50 19.87
C ALA A 58 5.40 -6.87 20.52
N ARG A 59 5.59 -7.97 19.78
CA ARG A 59 5.48 -9.33 20.34
C ARG A 59 6.47 -9.59 21.47
N MET A 60 7.62 -8.92 21.46
CA MET A 60 8.66 -9.08 22.49
C MET A 60 8.25 -8.46 23.83
N TRP A 61 7.31 -7.50 23.80
CA TRP A 61 6.74 -6.85 24.99
C TRP A 61 5.30 -7.30 25.28
N ASN A 62 4.80 -8.34 24.61
CA ASN A 62 3.41 -8.82 24.71
C ASN A 62 2.36 -7.72 24.46
N LEU A 63 2.68 -6.76 23.58
CA LEU A 63 1.77 -5.68 23.23
C LEU A 63 0.90 -6.04 22.05
N VAL A 64 -0.36 -5.63 22.12
CA VAL A 64 -1.28 -5.63 20.99
C VAL A 64 -1.06 -4.38 20.17
N VAL A 65 -0.95 -4.53 18.84
CA VAL A 65 -0.85 -3.41 17.91
C VAL A 65 -2.12 -3.34 17.09
N LEU A 66 -2.77 -2.19 17.09
CA LEU A 66 -3.96 -1.91 16.27
C LEU A 66 -3.63 -0.79 15.28
N ALA A 67 -3.54 -1.13 14.00
CA ALA A 67 -3.30 -0.15 12.94
C ALA A 67 -4.61 0.36 12.33
N PHE A 68 -4.72 1.67 12.17
CA PHE A 68 -5.90 2.30 11.55
C PHE A 68 -5.71 2.63 10.05
N GLY A 69 -4.48 2.67 9.55
CA GLY A 69 -4.16 3.04 8.16
C GLY A 69 -3.37 2.01 7.36
N ALA A 70 -2.76 1.02 8.02
CA ALA A 70 -1.84 0.11 7.35
C ALA A 70 -2.54 -0.90 6.43
N SER A 71 -2.32 -0.80 5.12
CA SER A 71 -2.88 -1.68 4.10
C SER A 71 -1.98 -2.82 3.62
N SER A 72 -0.69 -2.82 4.00
CA SER A 72 0.29 -3.81 3.54
C SER A 72 -0.21 -5.25 3.64
N PRO A 73 -0.20 -6.04 2.55
CA PRO A 73 -0.56 -7.45 2.60
C PRO A 73 0.33 -8.27 3.53
N ALA A 74 1.61 -7.91 3.65
CA ALA A 74 2.60 -8.59 4.49
C ALA A 74 2.16 -8.68 5.97
N LEU A 75 1.48 -7.63 6.46
CA LEU A 75 0.96 -7.55 7.83
C LEU A 75 -0.12 -8.60 8.16
N SER A 76 -0.66 -9.28 7.14
CA SER A 76 -1.62 -10.39 7.33
C SER A 76 -0.96 -11.70 7.77
N ASN A 77 0.38 -11.80 7.70
CA ASN A 77 1.09 -13.01 8.08
C ASN A 77 1.07 -13.23 9.60
N ARG A 78 0.13 -14.06 10.08
CA ARG A 78 -0.04 -14.39 11.51
C ARG A 78 1.14 -15.14 12.14
N LYS A 79 2.02 -15.77 11.35
CA LYS A 79 3.24 -16.41 11.90
C LYS A 79 4.25 -15.33 12.34
N ARG A 80 4.36 -14.24 11.56
CA ARG A 80 5.21 -13.07 11.84
C ARG A 80 4.55 -12.08 12.80
N PHE A 81 3.29 -11.70 12.53
CA PHE A 81 2.55 -10.65 13.23
C PHE A 81 1.39 -11.24 14.05
N ARG A 82 1.73 -11.86 15.18
CA ARG A 82 0.74 -12.58 16.04
C ARG A 82 -0.21 -11.64 16.78
N THR A 83 0.29 -10.50 17.26
CA THR A 83 -0.47 -9.53 18.09
C THR A 83 -0.92 -8.29 17.31
N PHE A 84 -0.87 -8.36 15.97
CA PHE A 84 -1.25 -7.25 15.09
C PHE A 84 -2.71 -7.35 14.65
N PHE A 85 -3.42 -6.25 14.71
CA PHE A 85 -4.77 -6.09 14.18
C PHE A 85 -4.84 -4.79 13.40
N ARG A 86 -5.79 -4.71 12.47
CA ARG A 86 -6.05 -3.47 11.74
C ARG A 86 -7.53 -3.36 11.40
N THR A 87 -8.00 -2.12 11.32
CA THR A 87 -9.34 -1.79 10.82
C THR A 87 -9.31 -1.51 9.31
N HIS A 88 -8.17 -1.06 8.78
CA HIS A 88 -8.00 -0.82 7.35
C HIS A 88 -7.93 -2.15 6.58
N PRO A 89 -8.64 -2.29 5.44
CA PRO A 89 -8.52 -3.47 4.59
C PRO A 89 -7.11 -3.60 4.01
N SER A 90 -6.78 -4.81 3.56
CA SER A 90 -5.54 -5.04 2.81
C SER A 90 -5.69 -4.58 1.37
N ALA A 91 -4.60 -4.10 0.77
CA ALA A 91 -4.51 -3.80 -0.66
C ALA A 91 -4.93 -4.99 -1.56
N THR A 92 -4.75 -6.24 -1.10
CA THR A 92 -5.19 -7.45 -1.82
C THR A 92 -6.71 -7.56 -1.99
N LEU A 93 -7.49 -6.81 -1.21
CA LEU A 93 -8.96 -6.80 -1.32
C LEU A 93 -9.43 -6.32 -2.71
N HIS A 94 -8.62 -5.53 -3.41
CA HIS A 94 -8.93 -5.05 -4.76
C HIS A 94 -8.75 -6.11 -5.85
N ASN A 95 -7.90 -7.12 -5.64
CA ASN A 95 -7.55 -8.09 -6.67
C ASN A 95 -8.74 -8.94 -7.16
N PRO A 96 -9.62 -9.49 -6.30
CA PRO A 96 -10.84 -10.15 -6.73
C PRO A 96 -11.72 -9.28 -7.64
N THR A 97 -11.83 -7.99 -7.32
CA THR A 97 -12.63 -7.03 -8.10
C THR A 97 -11.99 -6.78 -9.47
N ARG A 98 -10.67 -6.55 -9.53
CA ARG A 98 -9.93 -6.39 -10.79
C ARG A 98 -10.15 -7.58 -11.73
N ILE A 99 -10.08 -8.79 -11.17
CA ILE A 99 -10.29 -10.04 -11.91
C ILE A 99 -11.73 -10.19 -12.38
N LYS A 100 -12.70 -9.87 -11.52
CA LYS A 100 -14.12 -9.92 -11.88
C LYS A 100 -14.44 -8.95 -13.02
N LEU A 101 -13.85 -7.76 -13.01
CA LEU A 101 -13.98 -6.76 -14.07
C LEU A 101 -13.33 -7.24 -15.37
N ALA A 102 -12.08 -7.74 -15.31
CA ALA A 102 -11.40 -8.34 -16.46
C ALA A 102 -12.24 -9.46 -17.10
N ARG A 103 -12.85 -10.32 -16.28
CA ARG A 103 -13.75 -11.38 -16.75
C ARG A 103 -15.00 -10.84 -17.42
N THR A 104 -15.59 -9.77 -16.88
CA THR A 104 -16.83 -9.16 -17.41
C THR A 104 -16.59 -8.56 -18.80
N TRP A 105 -15.40 -8.02 -19.03
CA TRP A 105 -15.01 -7.45 -20.32
C TRP A 105 -14.26 -8.41 -21.24
N GLY A 106 -14.11 -9.69 -20.86
CA GLY A 106 -13.46 -10.71 -21.68
C GLY A 106 -11.93 -10.55 -21.83
N TRP A 107 -11.29 -9.83 -20.90
CA TRP A 107 -9.85 -9.60 -20.92
C TRP A 107 -9.10 -10.82 -20.37
N LYS A 108 -8.22 -11.41 -21.17
CA LYS A 108 -7.40 -12.56 -20.78
C LYS A 108 -5.93 -12.23 -20.52
N ARG A 109 -5.49 -11.07 -20.99
CA ARG A 109 -4.09 -10.64 -21.00
C ARG A 109 -4.02 -9.25 -20.39
N ILE A 110 -3.26 -9.11 -19.31
CA ILE A 110 -3.05 -7.83 -18.63
C ILE A 110 -1.55 -7.55 -18.49
N SER A 111 -1.18 -6.29 -18.33
CA SER A 111 0.18 -5.87 -18.01
C SER A 111 0.18 -5.11 -16.69
N VAL A 112 1.29 -5.16 -15.96
CA VAL A 112 1.44 -4.53 -14.64
C VAL A 112 2.59 -3.54 -14.68
N ILE A 113 2.40 -2.39 -14.06
CA ILE A 113 3.46 -1.44 -13.73
C ILE A 113 3.39 -1.12 -12.25
N GLN A 114 4.49 -1.30 -11.54
CA GLN A 114 4.55 -1.10 -10.09
C GLN A 114 5.71 -0.19 -9.68
N GLU A 115 5.50 0.60 -8.64
CA GLU A 115 6.59 1.16 -7.86
C GLU A 115 7.18 0.07 -6.94
N THR A 116 8.51 0.03 -6.80
CA THR A 116 9.20 -0.99 -5.99
C THR A 116 9.10 -0.68 -4.49
N GLN A 117 7.90 -0.89 -3.94
CA GLN A 117 7.59 -0.85 -2.52
C GLN A 117 7.14 -2.24 -2.04
N GLU A 118 7.38 -2.57 -0.76
CA GLU A 118 6.97 -3.88 -0.18
C GLU A 118 5.45 -4.11 -0.31
N VAL A 119 4.66 -3.06 -0.04
CA VAL A 119 3.19 -3.07 -0.13
C VAL A 119 2.73 -3.48 -1.52
N PHE A 120 3.31 -2.87 -2.56
CA PHE A 120 2.91 -3.10 -3.95
C PHE A 120 3.41 -4.44 -4.47
N THR A 121 4.63 -4.83 -4.09
CA THR A 121 5.21 -6.13 -4.48
C THR A 121 4.32 -7.30 -4.02
N SER A 122 3.93 -7.30 -2.74
CA SER A 122 3.06 -8.34 -2.19
C SER A 122 1.62 -8.30 -2.74
N THR A 123 1.13 -7.11 -3.13
CA THR A 123 -0.18 -6.95 -3.78
C THR A 123 -0.18 -7.57 -5.18
N ILE A 124 0.89 -7.37 -5.95
CA ILE A 124 1.04 -7.94 -7.30
C ILE A 124 1.27 -9.46 -7.24
N GLU A 125 2.00 -9.96 -6.25
CA GLU A 125 2.16 -11.42 -6.07
C GLU A 125 0.81 -12.12 -5.81
N ASP A 126 -0.07 -11.54 -4.99
CA ASP A 126 -1.44 -12.04 -4.80
C ASP A 126 -2.27 -11.92 -6.10
N LEU A 127 -2.11 -10.83 -6.86
CA LEU A 127 -2.78 -10.66 -8.15
C LEU A 127 -2.34 -11.75 -9.15
N GLU A 128 -1.04 -12.01 -9.27
CA GLU A 128 -0.47 -13.03 -10.16
C GLU A 128 -1.05 -14.42 -9.87
N GLN A 129 -1.14 -14.80 -8.60
CA GLN A 129 -1.71 -16.09 -8.19
C GLN A 129 -3.18 -16.22 -8.60
N ARG A 130 -3.98 -15.18 -8.36
CA ARG A 130 -5.41 -15.18 -8.67
C ARG A 130 -5.70 -15.11 -10.16
N VAL A 131 -4.93 -14.31 -10.91
CA VAL A 131 -5.02 -14.21 -12.38
C VAL A 131 -4.75 -15.58 -13.01
N LYS A 132 -3.71 -16.28 -12.54
CA LYS A 132 -3.37 -17.62 -13.02
C LYS A 132 -4.46 -18.64 -12.71
N ALA A 133 -5.10 -18.56 -11.54
CA ALA A 133 -6.20 -19.44 -11.16
C ALA A 133 -7.44 -19.32 -12.07
N GLU A 134 -7.66 -18.15 -12.69
CA GLU A 134 -8.77 -17.88 -13.60
C GLU A 134 -8.39 -18.06 -15.09
N GLY A 135 -7.21 -18.64 -15.38
CA GLY A 135 -6.76 -18.89 -16.76
C GLY A 135 -6.42 -17.61 -17.54
N MET A 136 -6.10 -16.53 -16.83
CA MET A 136 -5.59 -15.29 -17.40
C MET A 136 -4.07 -15.21 -17.25
N GLU A 137 -3.44 -14.26 -17.94
CA GLU A 137 -1.98 -14.09 -17.94
C GLU A 137 -1.57 -12.63 -17.76
N ILE A 138 -0.52 -12.42 -16.96
CA ILE A 138 0.23 -11.16 -16.93
C ILE A 138 1.34 -11.22 -17.98
N VAL A 139 1.18 -10.46 -19.05
CA VAL A 139 2.06 -10.48 -20.24
C VAL A 139 3.36 -9.72 -19.99
N SER A 140 3.28 -8.66 -19.20
CA SER A 140 4.44 -7.83 -18.85
C SER A 140 4.30 -7.32 -17.43
N ARG A 141 5.42 -7.35 -16.72
CA ARG A 141 5.58 -6.73 -15.41
C ARG A 141 6.74 -5.76 -15.49
N GLN A 142 6.44 -4.48 -15.31
CA GLN A 142 7.44 -3.42 -15.21
C GLN A 142 7.49 -2.90 -13.78
N SER A 143 8.69 -2.65 -13.28
CA SER A 143 8.91 -2.08 -11.95
C SER A 143 9.89 -0.92 -12.03
N PHE A 144 9.66 0.13 -11.24
CA PHE A 144 10.55 1.28 -11.16
C PHE A 144 10.68 1.77 -9.72
N LEU A 145 11.79 2.46 -9.41
CA LEU A 145 12.04 3.05 -8.09
C LEU A 145 11.68 4.54 -8.05
N THR A 146 12.22 5.34 -8.98
CA THR A 146 12.10 6.81 -8.93
C THR A 146 11.72 7.44 -10.26
N VAL A 147 12.15 6.84 -11.37
CA VAL A 147 11.96 7.34 -12.73
C VAL A 147 11.24 6.25 -13.54
N PRO A 148 10.01 6.49 -14.04
CA PRO A 148 9.21 5.49 -14.72
C PRO A 148 9.50 5.33 -16.22
N ASP A 149 10.38 6.13 -16.80
CA ASP A 149 10.60 6.28 -18.26
C ASP A 149 10.80 4.94 -18.97
N ASN A 150 11.78 4.17 -18.53
CA ASN A 150 12.08 2.85 -19.12
C ASN A 150 10.91 1.87 -18.95
N ALA A 151 10.21 1.91 -17.81
CA ALA A 151 9.07 1.05 -17.55
C ALA A 151 7.90 1.37 -18.50
N VAL A 152 7.59 2.67 -18.69
CA VAL A 152 6.54 3.12 -19.61
C VAL A 152 6.92 2.81 -21.06
N GLN A 153 8.16 3.07 -21.46
CA GLN A 153 8.61 2.77 -22.82
C GLN A 153 8.56 1.28 -23.15
N ASN A 154 8.88 0.40 -22.19
CA ASN A 154 8.78 -1.04 -22.39
C ASN A 154 7.32 -1.49 -22.58
N LEU A 155 6.36 -0.91 -21.84
CA LEU A 155 4.93 -1.19 -22.04
C LEU A 155 4.46 -0.75 -23.42
N LYS A 156 4.90 0.44 -23.88
CA LYS A 156 4.63 0.94 -25.23
C LYS A 156 5.18 -0.01 -26.29
N ARG A 157 6.43 -0.46 -26.15
CA ARG A 157 7.08 -1.41 -27.08
C ARG A 157 6.40 -2.78 -27.14
N GLN A 158 5.81 -3.22 -26.03
CA GLN A 158 5.10 -4.50 -25.93
C GLN A 158 3.63 -4.43 -26.32
N ASP A 159 3.17 -3.26 -26.80
CA ASP A 159 1.77 -3.01 -27.15
C ASP A 159 0.78 -3.33 -26.02
N ALA A 160 1.12 -2.96 -24.78
CA ALA A 160 0.28 -3.21 -23.62
C ALA A 160 -1.01 -2.36 -23.68
N ARG A 161 -2.18 -3.02 -23.74
CA ARG A 161 -3.51 -2.36 -23.84
C ARG A 161 -4.32 -2.33 -22.53
N ILE A 162 -4.02 -3.22 -21.60
CA ILE A 162 -4.70 -3.30 -20.30
C ILE A 162 -3.61 -3.26 -19.25
N ILE A 163 -3.54 -2.18 -18.49
CA ILE A 163 -2.42 -1.89 -17.60
C ILE A 163 -2.96 -1.69 -16.19
N VAL A 164 -2.45 -2.49 -15.25
CA VAL A 164 -2.68 -2.32 -13.81
C VAL A 164 -1.50 -1.55 -13.24
N GLY A 165 -1.74 -0.29 -12.88
CA GLY A 165 -0.76 0.58 -12.23
C GLY A 165 -0.88 0.54 -10.72
N VAL A 166 0.23 0.26 -10.02
CA VAL A 166 0.29 0.19 -8.56
C VAL A 166 1.48 1.00 -8.05
N PHE A 167 1.21 2.25 -7.67
CA PHE A 167 2.21 3.23 -7.25
C PHE A 167 1.53 4.35 -6.46
N TYR A 168 2.29 5.12 -5.69
CA TYR A 168 1.74 6.28 -4.97
C TYR A 168 1.42 7.45 -5.91
N VAL A 169 0.62 8.40 -5.43
CA VAL A 169 0.14 9.57 -6.19
C VAL A 169 1.29 10.38 -6.82
N GLY A 170 2.39 10.57 -6.10
CA GLY A 170 3.57 11.29 -6.61
C GLY A 170 4.17 10.60 -7.85
N MET A 171 4.26 9.27 -7.81
CA MET A 171 4.74 8.48 -8.95
C MET A 171 3.69 8.37 -10.06
N ALA A 172 2.40 8.34 -9.72
CA ALA A 172 1.31 8.35 -10.69
C ALA A 172 1.41 9.53 -11.64
N ARG A 173 1.64 10.75 -11.11
CA ARG A 173 1.82 11.96 -11.91
C ARG A 173 2.95 11.82 -12.92
N ARG A 174 4.08 11.25 -12.50
CA ARG A 174 5.25 11.03 -13.36
C ARG A 174 4.97 9.99 -14.45
N VAL A 175 4.34 8.87 -14.08
CA VAL A 175 3.95 7.81 -15.03
C VAL A 175 2.99 8.36 -16.08
N PHE A 176 1.99 9.16 -15.67
CA PHE A 176 1.03 9.75 -16.60
C PHE A 176 1.69 10.80 -17.50
N CYS A 177 2.56 11.66 -16.96
CA CYS A 177 3.30 12.61 -17.81
C CYS A 177 4.23 11.93 -18.81
N GLU A 178 4.90 10.82 -18.46
CA GLU A 178 5.73 10.07 -19.41
C GLU A 178 4.88 9.33 -20.47
N SER A 179 3.65 8.97 -20.12
CA SER A 179 2.74 8.32 -21.06
C SER A 179 2.26 9.26 -22.16
N ASP A 180 2.14 10.56 -21.86
CA ASP A 180 1.60 11.61 -22.73
C ASP A 180 2.62 12.73 -23.01
N ALA A 181 3.03 12.86 -24.28
CA ALA A 181 3.99 13.88 -24.71
C ALA A 181 3.50 15.33 -24.50
N SER A 182 2.19 15.55 -24.29
CA SER A 182 1.64 16.89 -24.05
C SER A 182 1.92 17.44 -22.64
N CYS A 183 2.25 16.59 -21.66
CA CYS A 183 2.49 16.99 -20.26
C CYS A 183 3.67 17.96 -20.11
N GLU A 184 4.66 17.92 -21.01
CA GLU A 184 5.81 18.83 -21.01
C GLU A 184 5.44 20.30 -21.31
N THR A 185 4.25 20.56 -21.88
CA THR A 185 3.87 21.90 -22.38
C THR A 185 2.86 22.67 -21.52
N GLY A 186 2.44 22.13 -20.37
CA GLY A 186 1.56 22.86 -19.43
C GLY A 186 0.12 23.09 -19.93
N SER A 187 -0.32 22.38 -20.98
CA SER A 187 -1.73 22.34 -21.36
C SER A 187 -2.51 21.45 -20.40
N SER A 188 -3.56 21.98 -19.77
CA SER A 188 -4.39 21.32 -18.74
C SER A 188 -5.37 20.26 -19.29
N THR A 189 -5.04 19.64 -20.42
CA THR A 189 -5.82 18.56 -21.04
C THR A 189 -4.94 17.33 -21.20
N ALA A 190 -4.91 16.49 -20.18
CA ALA A 190 -4.29 15.17 -20.26
C ALA A 190 -5.21 14.24 -21.08
N ASP A 191 -5.11 14.33 -22.41
CA ASP A 191 -5.59 13.26 -23.30
C ASP A 191 -4.54 12.16 -23.30
N VAL A 192 -4.62 11.28 -22.29
CA VAL A 192 -3.77 10.08 -22.21
C VAL A 192 -4.21 9.12 -23.31
N ASP A 193 -3.70 9.30 -24.53
CA ASP A 193 -3.76 8.29 -25.61
C ASP A 193 -2.69 7.21 -25.41
N MET A 194 -2.59 6.72 -24.19
CA MET A 194 -2.29 5.32 -23.95
C MET A 194 -3.66 4.66 -23.99
N GLN A 195 -3.91 3.70 -24.90
CA GLN A 195 -5.18 2.97 -24.97
C GLN A 195 -5.40 2.11 -23.70
N VAL A 196 -5.48 2.74 -22.54
CA VAL A 196 -5.69 2.15 -21.23
C VAL A 196 -7.19 1.97 -21.08
N LYS A 197 -7.68 0.78 -21.43
CA LYS A 197 -9.11 0.48 -21.30
C LYS A 197 -9.59 0.40 -19.84
N ALA A 198 -8.67 0.30 -18.88
CA ALA A 198 -8.92 0.57 -17.46
C ALA A 198 -7.60 0.78 -16.71
N SER A 199 -7.48 1.89 -15.97
CA SER A 199 -6.47 2.08 -14.94
C SER A 199 -7.16 1.90 -13.59
N PHE A 200 -6.74 0.91 -12.81
CA PHE A 200 -7.24 0.69 -11.44
C PHE A 200 -6.19 1.17 -10.45
N HIS A 201 -6.28 2.45 -10.06
CA HIS A 201 -5.40 3.04 -9.07
C HIS A 201 -5.89 2.70 -7.66
N ASP A 202 -5.04 2.08 -6.83
CA ASP A 202 -5.25 2.03 -5.39
C ASP A 202 -4.71 3.33 -4.79
N LEU A 203 -5.60 4.25 -4.44
CA LEU A 203 -5.26 5.45 -3.67
C LEU A 203 -5.06 5.06 -2.20
N GLU A 204 -3.95 4.38 -1.89
CA GLU A 204 -3.58 4.11 -0.50
C GLU A 204 -2.43 5.04 -0.07
N GLU A 205 -2.60 5.65 1.12
CA GLU A 205 -1.64 6.53 1.81
C GLU A 205 -1.14 7.76 1.02
N SER A 206 -2.04 8.70 0.71
CA SER A 206 -1.65 10.09 0.41
C SER A 206 -1.93 11.00 1.61
N TYR A 207 -1.06 10.96 2.62
CA TYR A 207 -0.92 12.08 3.54
C TYR A 207 0.56 12.49 3.55
N HIS A 208 0.82 13.61 2.85
CA HIS A 208 2.05 14.40 2.74
C HIS A 208 3.08 14.04 1.65
N GLU A 209 2.93 14.73 0.51
CA GLU A 209 4.04 15.44 -0.15
C GLU A 209 4.02 16.87 0.42
N ASP A 210 5.17 17.33 0.93
CA ASP A 210 5.68 18.69 0.69
C ASP A 210 6.97 18.54 -0.12
#